data_AF-A0A800F416-F1
#
_entry.id   AF-A0A800F416-F1
#
_cell.length_a   1.000
_cell.length_b   1.000
_cell.length_c   1.000
_cell.angle_alpha   90.00
_cell.angle_beta   90.00
_cell.angle_gamma   90.00
#
_symmetry.space_group_name_H-M   'P 1'
#
loop_
_entity.id
_entity.type
_entity.pdbx_description
1 polymer ?
#
loop_
_entity_poly.entity_id
_entity_poly.type
_entity_poly.pdbx_seq_one_letter_code
_entity_poly.pdbx_strand_id
1 'polypeptide(L)' 'MPTDRLFFALGAVLAGLSVAFGAFGAHGLRNSLSPEDLDIFETGARY' A
#
# COMPACT_ATOMS: atom_id res chain seq x y z
N MET A 1 12.00 -25.45 0.54
CA MET A 1 10.55 -25.22 0.70
C MET A 1 9.87 -25.52 -0.63
N PRO A 2 8.68 -26.11 -0.63
CA PRO A 2 7.84 -26.19 -1.83
C PRO A 2 7.63 -24.78 -2.41
N THR A 3 7.66 -24.65 -3.73
CA THR A 3 7.56 -23.37 -4.43
C THR A 3 6.22 -22.68 -4.18
N ASP A 4 5.14 -23.45 -4.05
CA ASP A 4 3.81 -23.00 -3.64
C ASP A 4 3.82 -22.25 -2.30
N ARG A 5 4.49 -22.80 -1.27
CA ARG A 5 4.60 -22.15 0.05
C ARG A 5 5.38 -20.85 -0.01
N LEU A 6 6.40 -20.79 -0.86
CA LEU A 6 7.18 -19.56 -1.07
C LEU A 6 6.32 -18.47 -1.72
N PHE A 7 5.62 -18.78 -2.82
CA PHE A 7 4.75 -17.81 -3.49
C PHE A 7 3.58 -17.37 -2.60
N PHE A 8 3.02 -18.28 -1.80
CA PHE A 8 1.99 -17.93 -0.82
C PHE A 8 2.52 -16.93 0.23
N ALA A 9 3.69 -17.20 0.81
CA ALA A 9 4.30 -16.31 1.80
C ALA A 9 4.61 -14.93 1.20
N LEU A 10 5.19 -14.89 -0.01
CA LEU A 10 5.47 -13.64 -0.71
C LEU A 10 4.17 -12.86 -1.01
N GLY A 11 3.13 -13.53 -1.52
CA GLY A 11 1.84 -12.91 -1.77
C GLY A 11 1.21 -12.32 -0.50
N ALA A 12 1.25 -13.05 0.61
CA ALA A 12 0.75 -12.57 1.90
C ALA A 12 1.52 -11.34 2.41
N VAL A 13 2.85 -11.35 2.31
CA VAL A 13 3.69 -10.20 2.68
C VAL A 13 3.39 -9.00 1.79
N LEU A 14 3.32 -9.17 0.48
CA LEU A 14 3.03 -8.09 -0.46
C LEU A 14 1.62 -7.50 -0.24
N ALA A 15 0.62 -8.34 0.02
CA ALA A 15 -0.72 -7.89 0.36
C ALA A 15 -0.74 -7.08 1.67
N GLY A 16 -0.04 -7.55 2.71
CA GLY A 16 0.10 -6.83 3.97
C GLY A 16 0.80 -5.47 3.80
N LEU A 17 1.87 -5.43 3.01
CA LEU A 17 2.60 -4.20 2.69
C LEU A 17 1.73 -3.21 1.90
N SER A 18 0.94 -3.68 0.94
CA SER A 18 0.00 -2.86 0.18
C SER A 18 -1.00 -2.15 1.11
N VAL A 19 -1.63 -2.89 2.04
CA VAL A 19 -2.55 -2.32 3.04
C VAL A 19 -1.84 -1.33 3.95
N ALA A 20 -0.66 -1.69 4.47
CA ALA A 20 0.12 -0.84 5.36
C ALA A 20 0.49 0.49 4.69
N PHE A 21 1.09 0.45 3.50
CA PHE A 21 1.51 1.66 2.80
C PHE A 21 0.34 2.52 2.34
N GLY A 22 -0.79 1.93 1.91
CA GLY A 22 -1.99 2.70 1.58
C GLY A 22 -2.54 3.46 2.79
N ALA A 23 -2.83 2.74 3.88
CA ALA A 23 -3.44 3.34 5.07
C ALA A 23 -2.52 4.32 5.80
N PHE A 24 -1.27 3.93 6.06
CA PHE A 24 -0.32 4.79 6.76
C PHE A 24 0.25 5.89 5.88
N GLY A 25 0.33 5.69 4.56
CA GLY A 25 0.71 6.73 3.61
C GLY A 25 -0.31 7.86 3.59
N ALA A 26 -1.59 7.56 3.39
CA ALA A 26 -2.64 8.58 3.43
C ALA A 26 -2.67 9.31 4.78
N HIS A 27 -2.56 8.57 5.89
CA HIS A 27 -2.52 9.17 7.22
C HIS A 27 -1.29 10.07 7.41
N GLY A 28 -0.09 9.59 7.06
CA GLY A 28 1.16 10.33 7.25
C GLY A 28 1.27 11.56 6.37
N LEU A 29 0.75 11.50 5.15
CA LEU A 29 0.88 12.56 4.15
C LEU A 29 -0.18 13.66 4.24
N ARG A 30 -1.31 13.43 4.95
CA ARG A 30 -2.45 14.37 5.00
C ARG A 30 -2.12 15.81 5.42
N ASN A 31 -1.06 16.01 6.20
CA ASN A 31 -0.62 17.33 6.69
C ASN A 31 0.52 17.93 5.86
N SER A 32 1.10 17.14 4.94
CA SER A 32 2.24 17.51 4.11
C SER A 32 1.85 17.77 2.66
N LEU A 33 0.71 17.24 2.22
CA LEU A 33 0.19 17.38 0.87
C LEU A 33 -1.00 18.34 0.82
N SER A 34 -1.18 18.98 -0.35
CA SER A 34 -2.43 19.66 -0.65
C SER A 34 -3.58 18.65 -0.74
N PRO A 35 -4.85 19.08 -0.61
CA PRO A 35 -5.99 18.18 -0.80
C PRO A 35 -6.01 17.51 -2.19
N GLU A 36 -5.56 18.20 -3.23
CA GLU A 36 -5.46 17.66 -4.60
C GLU A 36 -4.39 16.59 -4.71
N ASP A 37 -3.20 16.83 -4.15
CA ASP A 37 -2.10 15.84 -4.15
C ASP A 37 -2.46 14.59 -3.33
N LEU A 38 -3.26 14.74 -2.27
CA LEU A 38 -3.75 13.62 -1.50
C LEU A 38 -4.75 12.76 -2.30
N ASP A 39 -5.60 13.38 -3.12
CA ASP A 39 -6.52 12.65 -4.02
C ASP A 39 -5.76 11.91 -5.14
N ILE A 40 -4.68 12.51 -5.67
CA ILE A 40 -3.76 11.85 -6.59
C ILE A 40 -3.10 10.64 -5.92
N PHE A 41 -2.63 10.79 -4.68
CA PHE A 41 -2.08 9.68 -3.89
C PHE A 41 -3.11 8.55 -3.71
N GLU A 42 -4.35 8.87 -3.32
CA GLU A 42 -5.42 7.88 -3.14
C GLU A 42 -5.76 7.16 -4.45
N THR A 43 -5.78 7.87 -5.58
CA THR A 43 -6.00 7.29 -6.90
C THR A 43 -4.86 6.36 -7.28
N GLY A 44 -3.60 6.78 -7.09
CA GLY A 44 -2.42 5.95 -7.38
C GLY A 44 -2.28 4.75 -6.44
N ALA A 45 -2.79 4.82 -5.21
CA ALA A 45 -2.82 3.66 -4.31
C ALA A 45 -3.92 2.65 -4.67
N ARG A 46 -4.93 3.06 -5.44
CA ARG A 46 -6.08 2.23 -5.83
C ARG A 46 -5.84 1.40 -7.09
N TYR A 47 -4.96 1.85 -7.99
CA TYR A 47 -4.73 1.28 -9.31
C TYR A 47 -3.25 0.95 -9.53
#